data_AF-A0A7X0BY41-F1
#
_entry.id   AF-A0A7X0BY41-F1
#
_cell.length_a   1.000
_cell.length_b   1.000
_cell.length_c   1.000
_cell.angle_alpha   90.00
_cell.angle_beta   90.00
_cell.angle_gamma   90.00
#
_symmetry.space_group_name_H-M   'P 1'
#
loop_
_entity.id
_entity.type
_entity.pdbx_description
1 polymer ?
#
loop_
_entity_poly.entity_id
_entity_poly.type
_entity_poly.pdbx_seq_one_letter_code
_entity_poly.pdbx_strand_id
1 'polypeptide(L)' 'MSEIDPRGDDAYEDVELPIEAPEADAAEQQRQALEEEQRPRTSLPLEADPADAADQDRVVDLDDDDYR' A
#
# COMPACT_ATOMS: atom_id res chain seq x y z
N MET A 1 2.44 12.58 27.12
CA MET A 1 1.58 12.32 25.95
C MET A 1 1.72 10.84 25.67
N SER A 2 0.62 10.08 25.65
CA SER A 2 0.67 8.66 25.31
C SER A 2 0.84 8.57 23.81
N GLU A 3 1.92 7.95 23.36
CA GLU A 3 2.11 7.60 21.95
C GLU A 3 1.03 6.58 21.59
N ILE A 4 0.16 6.95 20.65
CA ILE A 4 -0.73 5.99 20.00
C ILE A 4 0.15 5.32 18.95
N ASP A 5 0.47 4.04 19.16
CA ASP A 5 1.11 3.24 18.11
C ASP A 5 0.09 3.09 16.97
N PRO A 6 0.36 3.59 15.76
CA PRO A 6 -0.55 3.45 14.62
C PRO A 6 -0.70 1.99 14.16
N ARG A 7 0.19 1.09 14.61
CA ARG A 7 0.13 -0.35 14.38
C ARG A 7 -0.47 -1.03 15.60
N GLY A 8 -1.59 -0.49 16.08
CA GLY A 8 -2.28 -0.91 17.29
C GLY A 8 -1.99 -2.36 17.63
N ASP A 9 -1.27 -2.56 18.73
CA ASP A 9 -1.20 -3.84 19.44
C ASP A 9 -2.59 -4.11 20.02
N ASP A 10 -3.57 -4.18 19.11
CA ASP A 10 -4.83 -4.85 19.30
C ASP A 10 -4.42 -6.29 19.45
N ALA A 11 -4.42 -6.74 20.70
CA ALA A 11 -4.25 -8.13 21.08
C ALA A 11 -4.89 -9.02 20.01
N TYR A 12 -4.03 -9.59 19.16
CA TYR A 12 -4.39 -10.77 18.40
C TYR A 12 -4.70 -11.80 19.49
N GLU A 13 -5.97 -11.93 19.88
CA GLU A 13 -6.42 -13.19 20.46
C GLU A 13 -5.86 -14.24 19.51
N ASP A 14 -5.10 -15.19 20.06
CA ASP A 14 -4.43 -16.27 19.34
C ASP A 14 -5.50 -17.23 18.79
N VAL A 15 -6.35 -16.69 17.93
CA VAL A 15 -7.36 -17.39 17.16
C VAL A 15 -6.57 -17.99 16.03
N GLU A 16 -6.46 -19.32 16.02
CA GLU A 16 -5.89 -20.07 14.91
C GLU A 16 -6.71 -19.74 13.64
N LEU A 17 -6.26 -18.74 12.90
CA LEU A 17 -6.83 -18.41 11.59
C LEU A 17 -6.39 -19.49 10.60
N PRO A 18 -7.29 -19.94 9.72
CA PRO A 18 -6.90 -20.82 8.63
C PRO A 18 -5.84 -20.12 7.77
N ILE A 19 -4.83 -20.89 7.33
CA ILE A 19 -3.76 -20.40 6.44
C ILE A 19 -4.35 -19.98 5.08
N GLU A 20 -5.42 -20.64 4.66
CA GLU A 20 -6.12 -20.36 3.41
C GLU A 20 -7.18 -19.27 3.58
N ALA A 21 -7.28 -18.40 2.57
CA ALA A 21 -8.34 -17.41 2.49
C ALA A 21 -9.72 -18.10 2.33
N PRO A 22 -10.81 -17.46 2.80
CA PRO A 22 -12.17 -17.89 2.47
C PRO A 22 -12.36 -18.07 0.95
N GLU A 23 -13.20 -19.03 0.55
CA GLU A 23 -13.42 -19.36 -0.87
C GLU A 23 -13.91 -18.15 -1.68
N ALA A 24 -14.73 -17.28 -1.07
CA ALA A 24 -15.20 -16.05 -1.70
C ALA A 24 -14.02 -15.12 -2.04
N ASP A 25 -13.12 -14.90 -1.09
CA ASP A 25 -11.95 -14.03 -1.26
C ASP A 25 -10.99 -14.62 -2.29
N ALA A 26 -10.76 -15.93 -2.23
CA ALA A 26 -9.93 -16.63 -3.21
C ALA A 26 -10.52 -16.52 -4.63
N ALA A 27 -11.83 -16.66 -4.79
CA ALA A 27 -12.51 -16.49 -6.06
C ALA A 27 -12.35 -15.05 -6.59
N GLU A 28 -12.42 -14.04 -5.72
CA GLU A 28 -12.19 -12.65 -6.10
C GLU A 28 -10.76 -12.38 -6.56
N GLN A 29 -9.77 -12.92 -5.86
CA GLN A 29 -8.34 -12.77 -6.20
C GLN A 29 -7.98 -13.50 -7.50
N GLN A 30 -8.63 -14.63 -7.80
CA GLN A 30 -8.42 -15.36 -9.05
C GLN A 30 -9.11 -14.71 -10.25
N ARG A 31 -9.96 -13.69 -10.06
CA ARG A 31 -10.52 -12.95 -11.19
C ARG A 31 -9.40 -12.22 -11.91
N GLN A 32 -9.42 -12.31 -13.24
CA GLN A 32 -8.51 -11.54 -14.09
C GLN A 32 -8.70 -10.06 -13.79
N ALA A 33 -7.64 -9.41 -13.31
CA ALA A 33 -7.61 -7.97 -13.19
C ALA A 33 -7.82 -7.37 -14.59
N LEU A 34 -8.76 -6.43 -14.70
CA LEU A 34 -8.92 -5.65 -15.94
C LEU A 34 -7.58 -4.97 -16.25
N GLU A 35 -7.16 -4.97 -17.52
CA GLU A 35 -5.85 -4.42 -17.96
C GLU A 35 -5.74 -2.89 -17.80
N GLU A 36 -6.79 -2.23 -17.33
CA GLU A 36 -6.79 -0.79 -17.08
C GLU A 36 -5.92 -0.51 -15.83
N GLU A 37 -4.71 -0.01 -16.08
CA GLU A 37 -3.83 0.66 -15.10
C GLU A 37 -2.84 -0.18 -14.27
N GLN A 38 -2.42 -1.37 -14.72
CA GLN A 38 -1.27 -2.04 -14.06
C GLN A 38 0.10 -1.44 -14.43
N ARG A 39 0.14 -0.41 -15.28
CA ARG A 39 1.37 0.36 -15.49
C ARG A 39 1.43 1.46 -14.44
N PRO A 40 2.57 1.66 -13.75
CA PRO A 40 2.75 2.86 -12.94
C PRO A 40 2.40 4.07 -13.82
N ARG A 41 1.53 4.94 -13.31
CA ARG A 41 1.04 6.09 -14.06
C ARG A 41 2.26 6.91 -14.49
N THR A 42 2.52 6.97 -15.80
CA THR A 42 3.65 7.73 -16.36
C THR A 42 3.36 9.22 -16.49
N SER A 43 2.17 9.64 -16.07
CA SER A 43 1.69 11.02 -16.15
C SER A 43 0.69 11.31 -15.06
N LEU A 44 0.79 12.48 -14.46
CA LEU A 44 -0.15 12.98 -13.46
C LEU A 44 -1.38 13.59 -14.14
N PRO A 45 -2.56 13.57 -13.49
CA PRO A 45 -3.73 14.30 -13.94
C PRO A 45 -3.44 15.80 -14.08
N LEU A 46 -4.08 16.47 -15.06
CA LEU A 46 -3.92 17.93 -15.24
C LEU A 46 -4.42 18.74 -14.04
N GLU A 47 -5.31 18.16 -13.25
CA GLU A 47 -5.88 18.73 -12.03
C GLU A 47 -5.06 18.43 -10.77
N ALA A 48 -3.96 17.68 -10.88
CA ALA A 48 -3.05 17.45 -9.76
C ALA A 48 -2.46 18.78 -9.27
N ASP A 49 -2.33 18.92 -7.95
CA ASP A 49 -1.64 20.06 -7.39
C ASP A 49 -0.18 20.07 -7.89
N PRO A 50 0.33 21.19 -8.41
CA PRO A 50 1.70 21.27 -8.92
C PRO A 50 2.79 20.92 -7.89
N ALA A 51 2.55 21.17 -6.60
CA ALA A 51 3.46 20.80 -5.53
C ALA A 51 3.47 19.28 -5.31
N ASP A 52 2.30 18.66 -5.22
CA ASP A 52 2.15 17.21 -5.09
C ASP A 52 2.77 16.48 -6.30
N ALA A 53 2.64 17.06 -7.49
CA ALA A 53 3.24 16.54 -8.71
C ALA A 53 4.77 16.55 -8.64
N ALA A 54 5.35 17.68 -8.25
CA ALA A 54 6.79 17.84 -8.11
C ALA A 54 7.39 16.94 -7.01
N ASP A 55 6.64 16.71 -5.94
CA ASP A 55 7.05 15.81 -4.86
C ASP A 55 7.02 14.33 -5.31
N GLN A 56 6.01 13.92 -6.08
CA GLN A 56 5.92 12.55 -6.63
C GLN A 56 6.99 12.25 -7.70
N ASP A 57 7.37 13.24 -8.50
CA ASP A 57 8.42 13.11 -9.52
C ASP A 57 9.84 13.13 -8.92
N ARG A 58 9.98 13.45 -7.63
CA ARG A 58 11.28 13.53 -6.98
C ARG A 58 11.88 12.13 -6.84
N VAL A 59 13.00 11.91 -7.51
CA VAL A 59 13.88 10.76 -7.22
C VAL A 59 14.61 11.05 -5.92
N VAL A 60 14.33 10.25 -4.89
CA VAL A 60 15.06 10.27 -3.62
C VAL A 60 16.09 9.15 -3.66
N ASP A 61 17.35 9.50 -3.44
CA ASP A 61 18.39 8.50 -3.22
C ASP A 61 18.08 7.80 -1.89
N LEU A 62 17.73 6.52 -1.96
CA LEU A 62 17.59 5.67 -0.78
C LEU A 62 18.97 5.11 -0.49
N ASP A 63 19.66 5.65 0.52
CA ASP A 63 20.82 4.97 1.07
C ASP A 63 20.39 4.06 2.23
N ASP A 64 21.06 2.92 2.35
CA ASP A 64 20.76 1.93 3.40
C ASP A 64 21.16 2.46 4.81
N ASP A 65 21.87 3.58 4.88
CA ASP A 65 22.35 4.21 6.12
C ASP A 65 21.30 5.18 6.74
N ASP A 66 20.33 5.65 5.94
CA ASP A 66 19.21 6.52 6.32
C ASP A 66 18.14 5.79 7.15
N TYR A 67 18.12 4.45 7.11
CA TYR A 67 17.24 3.60 7.92
C TYR A 67 18.02 3.00 9.10
N ARG A 68 18.15 3.74 10.21
CA ARG A 68 18.65 3.23 11.51
C ARG A 68 17.59 3.16 12.59
#